data_AF-A0A2D9ZCA2-F1
#
_entry.id   AF-A0A2D9ZCA2-F1
#
_cell.length_a   1.000
_cell.length_b   1.000
_cell.length_c   1.000
_cell.angle_alpha   90.00
_cell.angle_beta   90.00
_cell.angle_gamma   90.00
#
_symmetry.space_group_name_H-M   'P 1'
#
loop_
_entity.id
_entity.type
_entity.pdbx_description
1 polymer ?
#
loop_
_entity_poly.entity_id
_entity_poly.type
_entity_poly.pdbx_seq_one_letter_code
_entity_poly.pdbx_strand_id
1 'polypeptide(L)'
;MSKAAFKDKQLSSQPLKPRPRYYNEPHLSPSTIPSDVTESGHSNSPKSQELVDYSNNWSASHNKTPQITLDERREAVTQALRLSGAARDWEVFFKQVMGVDGLIYSLFPTADQRRQFETTSEYVEIQHILAEMRSRPQKRNLVNREKTKMITVRLPESLHAALMQEANDLDTSMNKLCISKLLQIIDKDLVQ
;
A
#
# COMPACT_ATOMS: atom_id res chain seq x y z
N MET A 1 21.95 43.92 -28.89
CA MET A 1 21.88 44.98 -27.86
C MET A 1 20.56 44.78 -27.11
N SER A 2 20.58 44.22 -25.90
CA SER A 2 20.43 44.91 -24.59
C SER A 2 19.05 45.58 -24.44
N LYS A 3 18.27 45.46 -23.37
CA LYS A 3 18.41 44.91 -22.01
C LYS A 3 17.01 44.88 -21.35
N ALA A 4 16.77 43.87 -20.51
CA ALA A 4 16.04 43.84 -19.24
C ALA A 4 14.75 44.68 -18.99
N ALA A 5 13.73 44.02 -18.45
CA ALA A 5 13.03 44.49 -17.24
C ALA A 5 12.38 43.30 -16.49
N PHE A 6 13.21 42.63 -15.69
CA PHE A 6 12.77 41.83 -14.54
C PHE A 6 12.02 42.78 -13.59
N LYS A 7 10.80 42.43 -13.19
CA LYS A 7 10.06 43.17 -12.17
C LYS A 7 9.97 42.32 -10.92
N ASP A 8 10.80 42.68 -9.95
CA ASP A 8 10.89 42.15 -8.59
C ASP A 8 9.51 42.07 -7.92
N LYS A 9 9.10 40.86 -7.55
CA LYS A 9 8.09 40.66 -6.52
C LYS A 9 8.85 40.47 -5.21
N GLN A 10 9.00 41.58 -4.48
CA GLN A 10 9.51 41.57 -3.12
C GLN A 10 8.73 40.55 -2.29
N LEU A 11 9.48 39.59 -1.75
CA LEU A 11 9.09 38.62 -0.76
C LEU A 11 8.63 39.37 0.50
N SER A 12 7.36 39.25 0.89
CA SER A 12 7.01 39.52 2.27
C SER A 12 7.52 38.34 3.10
N SER A 13 8.67 38.55 3.74
CA SER A 13 9.23 37.62 4.72
C SER A 13 8.37 37.68 5.99
N GLN A 14 7.21 37.01 5.99
CA GLN A 14 6.56 36.67 7.24
C GLN A 14 7.21 35.41 7.82
N PRO A 15 7.79 35.47 9.03
CA PRO A 15 8.31 34.28 9.67
C PRO A 15 7.15 33.32 9.99
N LEU A 16 7.23 32.11 9.44
CA LEU A 16 6.26 31.06 9.70
C LEU A 16 6.27 30.72 11.20
N LYS A 17 5.13 30.88 11.87
CA LYS A 17 4.98 30.44 13.26
C LYS A 17 5.07 28.90 13.32
N PRO A 18 5.85 28.33 14.25
CA PRO A 18 5.88 26.87 14.42
C PRO A 18 4.51 26.35 14.84
N ARG A 19 4.10 25.23 14.25
CA ARG A 19 2.84 24.55 14.59
C ARG A 19 2.87 24.05 16.05
N PRO A 20 1.75 24.11 16.78
CA PRO A 20 1.66 23.56 18.12
C PRO A 20 1.87 22.04 18.12
N ARG A 21 2.68 21.54 19.05
CA ARG A 21 2.88 20.10 19.30
C ARG A 21 1.71 19.58 20.13
N TYR A 22 0.97 18.61 19.58
CA TYR A 22 -0.26 18.05 20.18
C TYR A 22 -0.05 16.98 21.26
N TYR A 23 1.16 16.77 21.79
CA TYR A 23 1.49 15.56 22.58
C TYR A 23 1.50 15.73 24.10
N ASN A 24 0.84 16.75 24.66
CA ASN A 24 0.76 16.91 26.12
C ASN A 24 -0.66 16.68 26.66
N GLU A 25 -1.37 15.65 26.17
CA GLU A 25 -2.54 15.12 26.89
C GLU A 25 -2.15 13.83 27.62
N PRO A 26 -2.31 13.76 28.96
CA PRO A 26 -2.00 12.57 29.73
C PRO A 26 -2.98 11.46 29.40
N HIS A 27 -2.47 10.35 28.88
CA HIS A 27 -3.23 9.13 28.64
C HIS A 27 -3.71 8.56 29.99
N LEU A 28 -5.02 8.37 30.12
CA LEU A 28 -5.63 7.64 31.23
C LEU A 28 -5.06 6.21 31.28
N SER A 29 -4.47 5.86 32.42
CA SER A 29 -3.91 4.53 32.73
C SER A 29 -5.01 3.46 32.90
N PRO A 30 -4.71 2.18 32.59
CA PRO A 30 -5.64 1.07 32.82
C PRO A 30 -5.60 0.61 34.29
N SER A 31 -6.77 0.61 34.93
CA SER A 31 -7.10 -0.17 36.12
C SER A 31 -8.37 -0.96 35.76
N THR A 32 -8.53 -2.26 35.98
CA THR A 32 -8.45 -3.00 37.24
C THR A 32 -8.65 -4.49 36.91
N ILE A 33 -7.83 -5.39 37.43
CA ILE A 33 -8.22 -6.81 37.64
C ILE A 33 -7.99 -7.09 39.13
N PRO A 34 -8.98 -7.56 39.90
CA PRO A 34 -8.80 -7.86 41.31
C PRO A 34 -8.11 -9.21 41.50
N SER A 35 -7.09 -9.21 42.34
CA SER A 35 -6.53 -10.38 43.00
C SER A 35 -7.54 -10.96 43.98
N ASP A 36 -7.70 -12.27 44.01
CA ASP A 36 -8.03 -12.95 45.27
C ASP A 36 -7.27 -14.27 45.40
N VAL A 37 -6.88 -14.52 46.64
CA VAL A 37 -5.82 -15.41 47.11
C VAL A 37 -6.44 -16.73 47.60
N THR A 38 -5.73 -17.86 47.46
CA THR A 38 -5.64 -18.86 48.55
C THR A 38 -4.53 -19.89 48.31
N GLU A 39 -3.72 -20.05 49.35
CA GLU A 39 -2.67 -21.05 49.54
C GLU A 39 -3.21 -22.48 49.68
N SER A 40 -2.41 -23.47 49.31
CA SER A 40 -1.78 -24.43 50.23
C SER A 40 -1.31 -25.69 49.47
N GLY A 41 -0.06 -26.09 49.72
CA GLY A 41 0.57 -27.25 49.07
C GLY A 41 0.07 -28.58 49.59
N HIS A 42 0.41 -29.67 48.90
CA HIS A 42 0.78 -30.99 49.45
C HIS A 42 1.49 -31.80 48.35
N SER A 43 2.61 -32.41 48.75
CA SER A 43 3.44 -33.36 48.03
C SER A 43 2.75 -34.70 47.77
N ASN A 44 2.93 -35.30 46.58
CA ASN A 44 3.14 -36.75 46.42
C ASN A 44 3.65 -37.15 45.03
N SER A 45 4.50 -38.17 45.04
CA SER A 45 5.25 -38.80 43.93
C SER A 45 4.37 -39.67 43.00
N PRO A 46 4.92 -40.25 41.91
CA PRO A 46 4.36 -40.16 40.55
C PRO A 46 3.34 -41.26 40.23
N LYS A 47 2.28 -40.89 39.51
CA LYS A 47 1.48 -41.85 38.73
C LYS A 47 1.95 -41.78 37.28
N SER A 48 2.31 -42.94 36.75
CA SER A 48 2.66 -43.19 35.35
C SER A 48 1.69 -42.46 34.43
N GLN A 49 2.15 -41.39 33.80
CA GLN A 49 1.42 -40.71 32.76
C GLN A 49 1.46 -41.62 31.54
N GLU A 50 0.29 -42.14 31.22
CA GLU A 50 -0.07 -42.74 29.94
C GLU A 50 0.51 -41.84 28.82
N LEU A 51 1.39 -42.41 28.01
CA LEU A 51 2.02 -41.72 26.91
C LEU A 51 0.95 -41.56 25.83
N VAL A 52 0.21 -40.45 25.92
CA VAL A 52 -0.83 -40.10 24.94
C VAL A 52 -0.10 -39.89 23.62
N ASP A 53 -0.33 -40.79 22.67
CA ASP A 53 0.28 -40.72 21.35
C ASP A 53 -0.36 -39.56 20.57
N TYR A 54 0.25 -38.38 20.69
CA TYR A 54 -0.18 -37.17 19.99
C TYR A 54 0.08 -37.23 18.48
N SER A 55 0.64 -38.32 17.94
CA SER A 55 0.92 -38.43 16.50
C SER A 55 -0.34 -38.44 15.65
N ASN A 56 -1.50 -38.81 16.21
CA ASN A 56 -2.72 -39.02 15.45
C ASN A 56 -3.68 -37.82 15.44
N ASN A 57 -3.38 -36.73 16.16
CA ASN A 57 -4.23 -35.53 16.16
C ASN A 57 -3.68 -34.37 15.31
N TRP A 58 -2.54 -34.57 14.64
CA TRP A 58 -2.17 -33.77 13.46
C TRP A 58 -2.85 -34.34 12.22
N SER A 59 -4.16 -34.60 12.30
CA SER A 59 -4.98 -34.62 11.09
C SER A 59 -4.84 -33.24 10.49
N ALA A 60 -4.11 -33.17 9.38
CA ALA A 60 -3.83 -31.98 8.63
C ALA A 60 -5.13 -31.19 8.41
N SER A 61 -5.39 -30.24 9.30
CA SER A 61 -6.18 -29.07 9.00
C SER A 61 -5.34 -28.29 7.98
N HIS A 62 -5.31 -28.80 6.75
CA HIS A 62 -5.01 -28.01 5.58
C HIS A 62 -6.04 -26.90 5.60
N ASN A 63 -5.70 -25.80 6.26
CA ASN A 63 -6.33 -24.51 6.10
C ASN A 63 -6.38 -24.30 4.59
N LYS A 64 -7.53 -24.60 4.00
CA LYS A 64 -7.75 -24.50 2.57
C LYS A 64 -7.80 -23.01 2.30
N THR A 65 -6.63 -22.40 2.14
CA THR A 65 -6.52 -21.01 1.71
C THR A 65 -7.41 -20.90 0.48
N PRO A 66 -8.38 -19.97 0.43
CA PRO A 66 -9.29 -19.87 -0.70
C PRO A 66 -8.46 -19.59 -1.95
N GLN A 67 -8.25 -20.63 -2.76
CA GLN A 67 -7.43 -20.58 -3.95
C GLN A 67 -8.23 -19.87 -5.05
N ILE A 68 -7.68 -18.79 -5.59
CA ILE A 68 -8.29 -18.11 -6.75
C ILE A 68 -8.15 -19.00 -7.98
N THR A 69 -9.26 -19.22 -8.66
CA THR A 69 -9.33 -20.00 -9.91
C THR A 69 -8.74 -19.23 -11.09
N LEU A 70 -8.29 -19.94 -12.14
CA LEU A 70 -7.78 -19.28 -13.35
C LEU A 70 -8.83 -18.40 -14.04
N ASP A 71 -10.10 -18.82 -13.99
CA ASP A 71 -11.21 -18.11 -14.63
C ASP A 71 -11.47 -16.77 -13.93
N GLU A 72 -11.45 -16.72 -12.59
CA GLU A 72 -11.58 -15.47 -11.83
C GLU A 72 -10.44 -14.48 -12.13
N ARG A 73 -9.20 -14.97 -12.32
CA ARG A 73 -8.05 -14.13 -12.67
C ARG A 73 -8.22 -13.52 -14.06
N ARG A 74 -8.62 -14.34 -15.04
CA ARG A 74 -8.87 -13.91 -16.43
C ARG A 74 -10.05 -12.95 -16.52
N GLU A 75 -11.08 -13.17 -15.69
CA GLU A 75 -12.21 -12.26 -15.59
C GLU A 75 -11.73 -10.88 -15.13
N ALA A 76 -10.85 -10.81 -14.13
CA ALA A 76 -10.29 -9.53 -13.66
C ALA A 76 -9.59 -8.76 -14.79
N VAL A 77 -8.77 -9.42 -15.61
CA VAL A 77 -8.10 -8.80 -16.77
C VAL A 77 -9.12 -8.34 -17.82
N THR A 78 -10.10 -9.19 -18.14
CA THR A 78 -11.13 -8.89 -19.13
C THR A 78 -11.94 -7.66 -18.73
N GLN A 79 -12.35 -7.59 -17.47
CA GLN A 79 -13.07 -6.44 -16.93
C GLN A 79 -12.17 -5.20 -16.85
N ALA A 80 -10.91 -5.33 -16.48
CA ALA A 80 -9.94 -4.24 -16.49
C ALA A 80 -9.75 -3.67 -17.90
N LEU A 81 -9.56 -4.51 -18.92
CA LEU A 81 -9.46 -4.07 -20.32
C LEU A 81 -10.69 -3.28 -20.76
N ARG A 82 -11.90 -3.77 -20.44
CA ARG A 82 -13.15 -3.06 -20.73
C ARG A 82 -13.19 -1.69 -20.05
N LEU A 83 -12.78 -1.61 -18.79
CA LEU A 83 -12.73 -0.36 -18.03
C LEU A 83 -11.67 0.60 -18.59
N SER A 84 -10.53 0.09 -19.08
CA SER A 84 -9.47 0.92 -19.65
C SER A 84 -9.92 1.65 -20.92
N GLY A 85 -10.80 1.03 -21.73
CA GLY A 85 -11.38 1.67 -22.91
C GLY A 85 -12.44 2.73 -22.58
N ALA A 86 -13.18 2.56 -21.48
CA ALA A 86 -14.18 3.53 -21.03
C ALA A 86 -13.57 4.67 -20.20
N ALA A 87 -12.43 4.42 -19.54
CA ALA A 87 -11.78 5.38 -18.67
C ALA A 87 -11.09 6.47 -19.49
N ARG A 88 -11.39 7.72 -19.12
CA ARG A 88 -10.82 8.92 -19.76
C ARG A 88 -9.34 9.13 -19.41
N ASP A 89 -8.95 8.77 -18.19
CA ASP A 89 -7.64 9.03 -17.60
C ASP A 89 -7.19 7.84 -16.75
N TRP A 90 -5.86 7.69 -16.59
CA TRP A 90 -5.28 6.60 -15.79
C TRP A 90 -5.71 6.67 -14.31
N GLU A 91 -5.95 7.87 -13.76
CA GLU A 91 -6.41 8.07 -12.38
C GLU A 91 -7.79 7.43 -12.16
N VAL A 92 -8.71 7.61 -13.12
CA VAL A 92 -10.05 7.02 -13.10
C VAL A 92 -9.97 5.51 -13.20
N PHE A 93 -9.14 5.00 -14.12
CA PHE A 93 -8.89 3.57 -14.26
C PHE A 93 -8.30 2.97 -12.97
N PHE A 94 -7.28 3.62 -12.40
CA PHE A 94 -6.66 3.19 -11.14
C PHE A 94 -7.71 3.08 -10.04
N LYS A 95 -8.52 4.13 -9.84
CA LYS A 95 -9.58 4.14 -8.82
C LYS A 95 -10.60 3.02 -9.02
N GLN A 96 -11.04 2.79 -10.26
CA GLN A 96 -12.05 1.79 -10.57
C GLN A 96 -11.53 0.34 -10.45
N VAL A 97 -10.24 0.11 -10.71
CA VAL A 97 -9.68 -1.25 -10.76
C VAL A 97 -8.91 -1.61 -9.48
N MET A 98 -7.88 -0.82 -9.16
CA MET A 98 -6.92 -1.09 -8.08
C MET A 98 -7.13 -0.21 -6.84
N GLY A 99 -8.00 0.79 -6.94
CA GLY A 99 -8.35 1.67 -5.84
C GLY A 99 -9.06 0.93 -4.70
N VAL A 100 -9.19 1.63 -3.58
CA VAL A 100 -10.05 1.18 -2.47
C VAL A 100 -11.47 0.98 -3.01
N ASP A 101 -12.06 -0.17 -2.72
CA ASP A 101 -13.37 -0.60 -3.24
C ASP A 101 -13.44 -0.76 -4.78
N GLY A 102 -12.30 -0.91 -5.44
CA GLY A 102 -12.21 -1.16 -6.87
C GLY A 102 -12.61 -2.59 -7.28
N LEU A 103 -12.50 -2.88 -8.58
CA LEU A 103 -12.78 -4.19 -9.17
C LEU A 103 -12.06 -5.33 -8.43
N ILE A 104 -10.79 -5.16 -8.10
CA ILE A 104 -9.99 -6.18 -7.41
C ILE A 104 -10.56 -6.46 -6.00
N TYR A 105 -11.05 -5.44 -5.30
CA TYR A 105 -11.69 -5.61 -3.99
C TYR A 105 -13.05 -6.30 -4.11
N SER A 106 -13.78 -6.07 -5.21
CA SER A 106 -15.05 -6.72 -5.50
C SER A 106 -14.89 -8.20 -5.85
N LEU A 107 -13.92 -8.54 -6.70
CA LEU A 107 -13.65 -9.92 -7.14
C LEU A 107 -12.94 -10.75 -6.06
N PHE A 108 -12.10 -10.10 -5.25
CA PHE A 108 -11.31 -10.76 -4.21
C PHE A 108 -11.56 -10.08 -2.85
N PRO A 109 -12.65 -10.43 -2.15
CA PRO A 109 -13.05 -9.75 -0.92
C PRO A 109 -12.08 -9.96 0.24
N THR A 110 -11.41 -11.11 0.29
CA THR A 110 -10.45 -11.42 1.38
C THR A 110 -9.06 -10.87 1.06
N ALA A 111 -8.34 -10.46 2.12
CA ALA A 111 -6.97 -9.97 1.97
C ALA A 111 -6.02 -11.04 1.40
N ASP A 112 -6.25 -12.32 1.73
CA ASP A 112 -5.41 -13.42 1.26
C ASP A 112 -5.63 -13.71 -0.22
N GLN A 113 -6.87 -13.64 -0.71
CA GLN A 113 -7.16 -13.71 -2.14
C GLN A 113 -6.46 -12.56 -2.89
N ARG A 114 -6.59 -11.31 -2.43
CA ARG A 114 -5.90 -10.19 -3.10
C ARG A 114 -4.39 -10.38 -3.18
N ARG A 115 -3.75 -10.81 -2.09
CA ARG A 115 -2.32 -11.15 -2.10
C ARG A 115 -1.99 -12.25 -3.10
N GLN A 116 -2.82 -13.29 -3.15
CA GLN A 116 -2.62 -14.36 -4.13
C GLN A 116 -2.72 -13.82 -5.55
N PHE A 117 -3.74 -13.00 -5.86
CA PHE A 117 -3.92 -12.38 -7.17
C PHE A 117 -2.75 -11.45 -7.56
N GLU A 118 -2.26 -10.67 -6.61
CA GLU A 118 -1.13 -9.74 -6.78
C GLU A 118 0.16 -10.46 -7.24
N THR A 119 0.31 -11.75 -6.96
CA THR A 119 1.45 -12.56 -7.41
C THR A 119 1.28 -13.19 -8.80
N THR A 120 0.11 -13.04 -9.44
CA THR A 120 -0.17 -13.72 -10.72
C THR A 120 0.20 -12.86 -11.92
N SER A 121 0.40 -13.51 -13.07
CA SER A 121 0.68 -12.83 -14.34
C SER A 121 -0.45 -11.90 -14.78
N GLU A 122 -1.70 -12.24 -14.45
CA GLU A 122 -2.87 -11.41 -14.75
C GLU A 122 -2.81 -10.04 -14.07
N TYR A 123 -2.29 -9.97 -12.85
CA TYR A 123 -2.10 -8.69 -12.18
C TYR A 123 -1.02 -7.84 -12.86
N VAL A 124 0.05 -8.47 -13.35
CA VAL A 124 1.10 -7.81 -14.14
C VAL A 124 0.53 -7.23 -15.44
N GLU A 125 -0.38 -7.94 -16.11
CA GLU A 125 -1.08 -7.40 -17.30
C GLU A 125 -1.90 -6.14 -16.96
N ILE A 126 -2.62 -6.14 -15.84
CA ILE A 126 -3.36 -4.94 -15.37
C ILE A 126 -2.40 -3.77 -15.12
N GLN A 127 -1.23 -4.03 -14.53
CA GLN A 127 -0.19 -3.00 -14.35
C GLN A 127 0.36 -2.48 -15.68
N HIS A 128 0.52 -3.33 -16.70
CA HIS A 128 0.92 -2.90 -18.04
C HIS A 128 -0.12 -1.98 -18.69
N ILE A 129 -1.42 -2.32 -18.58
CA ILE A 129 -2.52 -1.46 -19.07
C ILE A 129 -2.44 -0.08 -18.39
N LEU A 130 -2.24 -0.05 -17.08
CA LEU A 130 -2.08 1.20 -16.33
C LEU A 130 -0.85 2.00 -16.79
N ALA A 131 0.29 1.34 -16.96
CA ALA A 131 1.53 1.97 -17.40
C ALA A 131 1.36 2.59 -18.81
N GLU A 132 0.67 1.89 -19.70
CA GLU A 132 0.34 2.40 -21.03
C GLU A 132 -0.56 3.64 -20.95
N MET A 133 -1.62 3.62 -20.12
CA MET A 133 -2.47 4.80 -19.92
C MET A 133 -1.69 5.99 -19.35
N ARG A 134 -0.69 5.75 -18.51
CA ARG A 134 0.18 6.78 -17.92
C ARG A 134 1.16 7.40 -18.91
N SER A 135 1.56 6.69 -19.96
CA SER A 135 2.46 7.22 -20.99
C SER A 135 1.78 8.26 -21.89
N ARG A 136 0.43 8.21 -21.97
CA ARG A 136 -0.37 9.10 -22.81
C ARG A 136 -0.29 10.57 -22.32
N PRO A 137 -0.15 11.55 -23.22
CA PRO A 137 -0.14 12.96 -22.85
C PRO A 137 -1.45 13.39 -22.19
N GLN A 138 -1.43 13.69 -20.88
CA GLN A 138 -2.63 14.17 -20.20
C GLN A 138 -2.90 15.65 -20.47
N LYS A 139 -4.15 15.96 -20.81
CA LYS A 139 -4.65 17.34 -20.89
C LYS A 139 -4.71 17.91 -19.48
N ARG A 140 -3.97 18.99 -19.21
CA ARG A 140 -3.86 19.60 -17.87
C ARG A 140 -5.17 20.24 -17.35
N ASN A 141 -6.11 20.56 -18.24
CA ASN A 141 -7.31 21.36 -17.91
C ASN A 141 -8.61 20.56 -18.00
N LEU A 142 -8.73 19.47 -17.23
CA LEU A 142 -9.94 18.65 -17.21
C LEU A 142 -10.79 19.08 -16.00
N VAL A 143 -12.04 19.46 -16.24
CA VAL A 143 -12.98 20.02 -15.24
C VAL A 143 -13.23 19.07 -14.04
N ASN A 144 -13.05 17.76 -14.23
CA ASN A 144 -13.35 16.72 -13.22
C ASN A 144 -12.12 15.82 -12.94
N ARG A 145 -10.93 16.39 -12.80
CA ARG A 145 -9.72 15.61 -12.48
C ARG A 145 -9.70 15.20 -11.00
N GLU A 146 -9.12 14.04 -10.69
CA GLU A 146 -8.86 13.61 -9.32
C GLU A 146 -8.01 14.69 -8.60
N LYS A 147 -8.36 15.04 -7.36
CA LYS A 147 -7.62 16.03 -6.59
C LYS A 147 -6.25 15.47 -6.22
N THR A 148 -5.19 15.99 -6.81
CA THR A 148 -3.82 15.60 -6.44
C THR A 148 -3.51 16.00 -5.01
N LYS A 149 -2.96 15.07 -4.23
CA LYS A 149 -2.49 15.29 -2.86
C LYS A 149 -0.96 15.27 -2.83
N MET A 150 -0.36 16.17 -2.05
CA MET A 150 1.08 16.21 -1.85
C MET A 150 1.46 15.32 -0.67
N ILE A 151 2.46 14.46 -0.88
CA ILE A 151 3.15 13.74 0.18
C ILE A 151 4.58 14.28 0.31
N THR A 152 5.08 14.38 1.54
CA THR A 152 6.48 14.75 1.80
C THR A 152 7.15 13.59 2.51
N VAL A 153 8.16 13.00 1.88
CA VAL A 153 8.90 11.84 2.39
C VAL A 153 10.28 12.31 2.85
N ARG A 154 10.75 11.83 4.01
CA ARG A 154 12.12 12.03 4.48
C ARG A 154 12.97 10.86 3.99
N LEU A 155 13.99 11.13 3.19
CA LEU A 155 14.88 10.11 2.63
C LEU A 155 16.32 10.35 3.11
N PRO A 156 17.10 9.30 3.40
CA PRO A 156 18.55 9.41 3.53
C PRO A 156 19.16 10.03 2.26
N GLU A 157 20.26 10.76 2.41
CA GLU A 157 20.94 11.44 1.29
C GLU A 157 21.36 10.46 0.19
N SER A 158 21.90 9.31 0.58
CA SER A 158 22.32 8.25 -0.35
C SER A 158 21.15 7.72 -1.19
N LEU A 159 19.98 7.51 -0.57
CA LEU A 159 18.79 7.04 -1.27
C LEU A 159 18.25 8.11 -2.23
N HIS A 160 18.24 9.37 -1.80
CA HIS A 160 17.83 10.47 -2.66
C HIS A 160 18.75 10.63 -3.88
N ALA A 161 20.07 10.51 -3.69
CA ALA A 161 21.04 10.54 -4.78
C ALA A 161 20.85 9.38 -5.76
N ALA A 162 20.61 8.17 -5.26
CA ALA A 162 20.32 6.99 -6.08
C ALA A 162 19.05 7.17 -6.94
N LEU A 163 17.97 7.70 -6.35
CA LEU A 163 16.74 8.00 -7.10
C LEU A 163 16.94 9.06 -8.17
N MET A 164 17.78 10.07 -7.89
CA MET A 164 18.09 11.12 -8.86
C MET A 164 18.88 10.55 -10.05
N GLN A 165 19.87 9.71 -9.79
CA GLN A 165 20.65 9.04 -10.84
C GLN A 165 19.75 8.13 -11.69
N GLU A 166 18.95 7.27 -11.06
CA GLU A 166 18.03 6.37 -11.77
C GLU A 166 17.01 7.14 -12.63
N ALA A 167 16.51 8.27 -12.14
CA ALA A 167 15.60 9.11 -12.93
C ALA A 167 16.28 9.70 -14.17
N ASN A 168 17.55 10.09 -14.06
CA ASN A 168 18.35 10.58 -15.19
C ASN A 168 18.64 9.45 -16.20
N ASP A 169 19.00 8.25 -15.71
CA ASP A 169 19.27 7.09 -16.57
C ASP A 169 18.04 6.65 -17.37
N LEU A 170 16.84 6.89 -16.82
CA LEU A 170 15.55 6.57 -17.45
C LEU A 170 14.89 7.77 -18.15
N ASP A 171 15.60 8.89 -18.34
CA ASP A 171 15.10 10.13 -18.96
C ASP A 171 13.73 10.60 -18.42
N THR A 172 13.53 10.46 -17.10
CA THR A 172 12.26 10.77 -16.43
C THR A 172 12.46 11.72 -15.26
N SER A 173 11.38 12.35 -14.79
CA SER A 173 11.48 13.17 -13.58
C SER A 173 11.45 12.28 -12.35
N MET A 174 12.14 12.70 -11.28
CA MET A 174 12.13 11.98 -10.01
C MET A 174 10.72 11.72 -9.48
N ASN A 175 9.79 12.67 -9.64
CA ASN A 175 8.38 12.47 -9.28
C ASN A 175 7.72 11.36 -10.12
N LYS A 176 7.94 11.31 -11.44
CA LYS A 176 7.39 10.24 -12.29
C LYS A 176 7.95 8.87 -11.90
N LEU A 177 9.26 8.79 -11.65
CA LEU A 177 9.91 7.56 -11.17
C LEU A 177 9.32 7.11 -9.83
N CYS A 178 9.25 8.01 -8.84
CA CYS A 178 8.71 7.69 -7.52
C CYS A 178 7.25 7.23 -7.62
N ILE A 179 6.39 7.89 -8.39
CA ILE A 179 5.01 7.43 -8.58
C ILE A 179 4.98 6.05 -9.24
N SER A 180 5.85 5.77 -10.22
CA SER A 180 5.92 4.43 -10.83
C SER A 180 6.32 3.36 -9.82
N LYS A 181 7.32 3.61 -8.96
CA LYS A 181 7.73 2.70 -7.89
C LYS A 181 6.62 2.52 -6.83
N LEU A 182 5.90 3.59 -6.47
CA LEU A 182 4.78 3.52 -5.52
C LEU A 182 3.58 2.72 -6.02
N LEU A 183 3.44 2.51 -7.33
CA LEU A 183 2.39 1.66 -7.90
C LEU A 183 2.78 0.18 -7.96
N GLN A 184 4.06 -0.15 -7.74
CA GLN A 184 4.48 -1.53 -7.62
C GLN A 184 4.06 -2.09 -6.26
N ILE A 185 3.70 -3.37 -6.24
CA ILE A 185 3.42 -4.07 -4.98
C ILE A 185 4.72 -4.12 -4.18
N ILE A 186 4.64 -3.77 -2.91
CA ILE A 186 5.72 -3.97 -1.95
C ILE A 186 5.40 -5.24 -1.18
N ASP A 187 6.37 -6.14 -1.09
CA ASP A 187 6.24 -7.34 -0.25
C ASP A 187 6.09 -6.91 1.22
N LYS A 188 5.18 -7.55 1.95
CA LYS A 188 4.83 -7.11 3.32
C LYS A 188 5.98 -7.30 4.30
N ASP A 189 6.83 -8.29 4.05
CA ASP A 189 8.02 -8.55 4.86
C ASP A 189 9.08 -7.44 4.69
N LEU A 190 8.94 -6.59 3.67
CA LEU A 190 9.79 -5.41 3.44
C LEU A 190 9.25 -4.14 4.09
N VAL A 191 8.04 -4.17 4.66
CA VAL A 191 7.43 -3.04 5.39
C VAL A 191 7.57 -3.31 6.89
N GLN A 192 8.57 -2.68 7.52
CA GLN A 192 8.86 -2.77 8.96
C GLN A 192 8.39 -1.54 9.72
#